data_AF-A0A959P373-F1
#
_entry.id   AF-A0A959P373-F1
#
_cell.length_a   1.000
_cell.length_b   1.000
_cell.length_c   1.000
_cell.angle_alpha   90.00
_cell.angle_beta   90.00
_cell.angle_gamma   90.00
#
_symmetry.space_group_name_H-M   'P 1'
#
loop_
_entity.id
_entity.type
_entity.pdbx_description
1 polymer ?
#
loop_
_entity_poly.entity_id
_entity_poly.type
_entity_poly.pdbx_seq_one_letter_code
_entity_poly.pdbx_strand_id
1 'polypeptide(L)'
;YSEMSDKYLLKIALSHHEAIYYTEANSLIPQLMEQYEAKFEVIDSYETIINETLEIVITGDFRDSIKMIEAKMQFPYAFNLKTSFYKSQDQDGVYFLEIRNKNCSKGDGLLKLLKYLKLNINKTAVIGDWYNDRSLFRTKALKIAVANAVDDIKNMADFITKRTNEEDGTAEFLEMILKAKKS
;
A
#
# COMPACT_ATOMS: atom_id res chain seq x y z
N TYR A 1 13.68 12.09 -17.54
CA TYR A 1 13.24 11.93 -16.14
C TYR A 1 13.88 12.96 -15.20
N SER A 2 15.14 13.38 -15.42
CA SER A 2 15.81 14.45 -14.64
C SER A 2 15.14 15.82 -14.74
N GLU A 3 14.77 16.29 -15.95
CA GLU A 3 14.16 17.63 -16.14
C GLU A 3 12.79 17.82 -15.44
N MET A 4 12.01 16.75 -15.23
CA MET A 4 10.73 16.85 -14.53
C MET A 4 10.88 16.82 -13.00
N SER A 5 11.96 16.23 -12.48
CA SER A 5 12.26 16.19 -11.05
C SER A 5 12.62 17.58 -10.51
N ASP A 6 13.46 18.31 -11.24
CA ASP A 6 13.91 19.65 -10.84
C ASP A 6 12.87 20.76 -11.09
N LYS A 7 12.00 20.59 -12.09
CA LYS A 7 10.98 21.59 -12.46
C LYS A 7 9.68 21.50 -11.67
N TYR A 8 9.36 20.33 -11.11
CA TYR A 8 8.09 20.09 -10.41
C TYR A 8 8.26 19.55 -8.98
N LEU A 9 9.49 19.46 -8.47
CA LEU A 9 9.83 18.98 -7.11
C LEU A 9 9.21 17.62 -6.77
N LEU A 10 8.99 16.79 -7.79
CA LEU A 10 8.42 15.46 -7.63
C LEU A 10 9.50 14.47 -7.23
N LYS A 11 9.23 13.71 -6.18
CA LYS A 11 10.12 12.67 -5.68
C LYS A 11 9.60 11.31 -6.11
N ILE A 12 10.46 10.50 -6.69
CA ILE A 12 10.13 9.17 -7.22
C ILE A 12 10.89 8.13 -6.41
N ALA A 13 10.23 7.02 -6.11
CA ALA A 13 10.83 5.82 -5.54
C ALA A 13 10.27 4.56 -6.21
N LEU A 14 11.08 3.51 -6.29
CA LEU A 14 10.69 2.20 -6.82
C LEU A 14 10.69 1.17 -5.69
N SER A 15 9.53 0.61 -5.38
CA SER A 15 9.37 -0.41 -4.36
C SER A 15 9.62 -1.80 -4.94
N HIS A 16 10.52 -2.54 -4.30
CA HIS A 16 10.91 -3.91 -4.62
C HIS A 16 10.69 -4.82 -3.40
N HIS A 17 10.98 -6.12 -3.53
CA HIS A 17 10.78 -7.07 -2.42
C HIS A 17 11.75 -6.86 -1.25
N GLU A 18 12.95 -6.31 -1.47
CA GLU A 18 13.98 -6.14 -0.42
C GLU A 18 14.07 -4.71 0.11
N ALA A 19 13.80 -3.72 -0.74
CA ALA A 19 14.03 -2.32 -0.43
C ALA A 19 13.18 -1.40 -1.30
N ILE A 20 13.14 -0.14 -0.89
CA ILE A 20 12.62 0.98 -1.67
C ILE A 20 13.82 1.75 -2.20
N TYR A 21 13.94 1.78 -3.53
CA TYR A 21 15.07 2.37 -4.22
C TYR A 21 14.75 3.79 -4.69
N TYR A 22 15.70 4.70 -4.52
CA TYR A 22 15.61 6.08 -4.95
C TYR A 22 16.97 6.58 -5.45
N THR A 23 16.99 7.60 -6.31
CA THR A 23 18.25 8.24 -6.74
C THR A 23 18.67 9.36 -5.79
N GLU A 24 19.91 9.82 -5.84
CA GLU A 24 20.40 10.98 -5.05
C GLU A 24 19.51 12.24 -5.17
N ALA A 25 19.01 12.54 -6.37
CA ALA A 25 18.03 13.63 -6.58
C ALA A 25 16.72 13.49 -5.77
N ASN A 26 16.44 12.28 -5.29
CA ASN A 26 15.27 11.89 -4.53
C ASN A 26 15.59 11.60 -3.05
N SER A 27 16.67 12.17 -2.50
CA SER A 27 17.14 11.92 -1.13
C SER A 27 16.16 12.24 0.01
N LEU A 28 15.07 12.95 -0.27
CA LEU A 28 13.98 13.19 0.68
C LEU A 28 13.00 12.00 0.79
N ILE A 29 13.07 11.00 -0.10
CA ILE A 29 12.16 9.85 -0.09
C ILE A 29 12.08 9.16 1.28
N PRO A 30 13.19 8.82 1.97
CA PRO A 30 13.11 8.17 3.27
C PRO A 30 12.42 9.03 4.34
N GLN A 31 12.44 10.35 4.21
CA GLN A 31 11.76 11.28 5.14
C GLN A 31 10.27 11.45 4.79
N LEU A 32 9.93 11.39 3.50
CA LEU A 32 8.57 11.55 3.01
C LEU A 32 7.76 10.24 3.15
N MET A 33 8.40 9.11 2.88
CA MET A 33 7.84 7.77 2.97
C MET A 33 8.20 7.19 4.33
N GLU A 34 7.49 7.60 5.39
CA GLU A 34 7.68 7.06 6.73
C GLU A 34 7.05 5.65 6.84
N GLN A 35 7.47 4.74 5.97
CA GLN A 35 7.11 3.32 6.05
C GLN A 35 7.97 2.68 7.13
N TYR A 36 7.39 2.55 8.33
CA TYR A 36 7.98 1.83 9.45
C TYR A 36 8.54 0.48 8.96
N GLU A 37 9.83 0.26 9.21
CA GLU A 37 10.62 -0.95 8.87
C GLU A 37 11.05 -1.12 7.40
N ALA A 38 10.65 -0.25 6.47
CA ALA A 38 11.11 -0.36 5.09
C ALA A 38 12.61 -0.02 4.95
N LYS A 39 13.36 -0.86 4.23
CA LYS A 39 14.75 -0.58 3.87
C LYS A 39 14.79 0.39 2.70
N PHE A 40 15.54 1.47 2.83
CA PHE A 40 15.73 2.46 1.77
C PHE A 40 17.15 2.37 1.21
N GLU A 41 17.29 2.35 -0.11
CA GLU A 41 18.59 2.25 -0.79
C GLU A 41 18.74 3.28 -1.90
N VAL A 42 19.90 3.95 -1.94
CA VAL A 42 20.25 4.87 -3.01
C VAL A 42 20.81 4.08 -4.20
N ILE A 43 20.37 4.43 -5.40
CA ILE A 43 20.90 3.91 -6.66
C ILE A 43 21.26 5.03 -7.64
N ASP A 44 22.17 4.75 -8.57
CA ASP A 44 22.58 5.72 -9.58
C ASP A 44 21.50 5.95 -10.65
N SER A 45 20.78 4.88 -11.04
CA SER A 45 19.76 4.94 -12.10
C SER A 45 18.69 3.87 -11.96
N TYR A 46 17.43 4.28 -12.13
CA TYR A 46 16.26 3.39 -12.16
C TYR A 46 16.29 2.37 -13.31
N GLU A 47 17.02 2.63 -14.40
CA GLU A 47 17.05 1.77 -15.59
C GLU A 47 17.48 0.34 -15.27
N THR A 48 18.35 0.18 -14.28
CA THR A 48 18.91 -1.11 -13.88
C THR A 48 17.93 -1.99 -13.12
N ILE A 49 16.96 -1.38 -12.43
CA ILE A 49 16.03 -2.07 -11.53
C ILE A 49 14.58 -2.00 -12.00
N ILE A 50 14.29 -1.28 -13.09
CA ILE A 50 12.91 -0.97 -13.49
C ILE A 50 12.06 -2.23 -13.71
N ASN A 51 12.67 -3.33 -14.18
CA ASN A 51 11.97 -4.57 -14.53
C ASN A 51 11.50 -5.39 -13.33
N GLU A 52 12.11 -5.22 -12.16
CA GLU A 52 11.77 -5.94 -10.93
C GLU A 52 10.83 -5.13 -10.02
N THR A 53 10.54 -3.90 -10.43
CA THR A 53 9.67 -2.96 -9.70
C THR A 53 8.27 -3.50 -9.51
N LEU A 54 7.84 -3.60 -8.25
CA LEU A 54 6.48 -3.99 -7.87
C LEU A 54 5.53 -2.79 -7.90
N GLU A 55 6.05 -1.62 -7.51
CA GLU A 55 5.30 -0.38 -7.42
C GLU A 55 6.21 0.84 -7.62
N ILE A 56 5.69 1.85 -8.30
CA ILE A 56 6.29 3.18 -8.42
C ILE A 56 5.53 4.11 -7.48
N VAL A 57 6.26 4.81 -6.62
CA VAL A 57 5.70 5.84 -5.74
C VAL A 57 6.19 7.20 -6.20
N ILE A 58 5.27 8.13 -6.38
CA ILE A 58 5.56 9.55 -6.64
C ILE A 58 4.97 10.35 -5.49
N THR A 59 5.80 11.18 -4.86
CA THR A 59 5.40 11.98 -3.69
C THR A 59 5.95 13.41 -3.76
N GLY A 60 5.25 14.32 -3.10
CA GLY A 60 5.60 15.74 -3.00
C GLY A 60 4.41 16.62 -2.62
N ASP A 61 4.66 17.92 -2.52
CA ASP A 61 3.69 18.96 -2.16
C ASP A 61 2.91 19.54 -3.37
N PHE A 62 3.35 19.23 -4.60
CA PHE A 62 2.72 19.70 -5.84
C PHE A 62 1.55 18.83 -6.30
N ARG A 63 0.42 18.93 -5.61
CA ARG A 63 -0.83 18.20 -5.89
C ARG A 63 -1.19 18.10 -7.38
N ASP A 64 -1.22 19.24 -8.06
CA ASP A 64 -1.72 19.30 -9.44
C ASP A 64 -0.73 18.69 -10.44
N SER A 65 0.57 18.78 -10.16
CA SER A 65 1.61 18.08 -10.93
C SER A 65 1.47 16.57 -10.81
N ILE A 66 1.23 16.06 -9.60
CA ILE A 66 1.01 14.63 -9.34
C ILE A 66 -0.27 14.16 -10.04
N LYS A 67 -1.36 14.93 -9.96
CA LYS A 67 -2.61 14.63 -10.68
C LYS A 67 -2.45 14.65 -12.20
N MET A 68 -1.63 15.55 -12.73
CA MET A 68 -1.32 15.55 -14.17
C MET A 68 -0.61 14.25 -14.57
N ILE A 69 0.29 13.73 -13.74
CA ILE A 69 0.94 12.43 -14.01
C ILE A 69 -0.07 11.30 -13.91
N GLU A 70 -0.91 11.27 -12.86
CA GLU A 70 -1.97 10.29 -12.73
C GLU A 70 -2.87 10.25 -13.98
N ALA A 71 -3.28 11.42 -14.48
CA ALA A 71 -4.09 11.54 -15.69
C ALA A 71 -3.37 10.96 -16.93
N LYS A 72 -2.05 11.19 -17.06
CA LYS A 72 -1.23 10.61 -18.14
C LYS A 72 -1.08 9.10 -18.03
N MET A 73 -1.25 8.53 -16.84
CA MET A 73 -1.23 7.08 -16.61
C MET A 73 -2.59 6.40 -16.88
N GLN A 74 -3.62 7.16 -17.28
CA GLN A 74 -4.93 6.58 -17.59
C GLN A 74 -4.97 5.84 -18.93
N PHE A 75 -5.05 6.52 -20.07
CA PHE A 75 -5.11 5.83 -21.36
C PHE A 75 -3.77 5.94 -22.10
N PRO A 76 -3.19 4.85 -22.61
CA PRO A 76 -3.67 3.46 -22.59
C PRO A 76 -3.23 2.64 -21.36
N TYR A 77 -2.44 3.21 -20.45
CA TYR A 77 -1.75 2.42 -19.41
C TYR A 77 -2.68 1.78 -18.36
N ALA A 78 -3.86 2.31 -18.09
CA ALA A 78 -4.88 1.78 -17.17
C ALA A 78 -5.46 0.41 -17.59
N PHE A 79 -5.16 -0.06 -18.82
CA PHE A 79 -5.41 -1.46 -19.16
C PHE A 79 -4.58 -2.40 -18.27
N ASN A 80 -3.33 -2.04 -17.99
CA ASN A 80 -2.38 -2.89 -17.26
C ASN A 80 -1.97 -2.33 -15.90
N LEU A 81 -2.15 -1.02 -15.68
CA LEU A 81 -1.78 -0.34 -14.44
C LEU A 81 -3.00 0.05 -13.61
N LYS A 82 -2.77 0.18 -12.31
CA LYS A 82 -3.67 0.80 -11.36
C LYS A 82 -2.93 1.93 -10.66
N THR A 83 -3.58 3.08 -10.58
CA THR A 83 -3.08 4.24 -9.84
C THR A 83 -3.87 4.45 -8.54
N SER A 84 -3.22 4.98 -7.52
CA SER A 84 -3.85 5.41 -6.26
C SER A 84 -3.29 6.77 -5.87
N PHE A 85 -4.13 7.80 -5.89
CA PHE A 85 -3.78 9.15 -5.45
C PHE A 85 -4.42 9.47 -4.10
N TYR A 86 -3.62 9.90 -3.12
CA TYR A 86 -4.09 10.27 -1.79
C TYR A 86 -3.18 11.31 -1.12
N LYS A 87 -3.69 11.95 -0.05
CA LYS A 87 -2.92 12.89 0.79
C LYS A 87 -2.29 12.11 1.96
N SER A 88 -1.07 12.47 2.36
CA SER A 88 -0.45 11.95 3.58
C SER A 88 -1.32 12.20 4.81
N GLN A 89 -1.29 11.28 5.77
CA GLN A 89 -1.97 11.48 7.06
C GLN A 89 -1.11 12.29 8.03
N ASP A 90 0.21 12.10 7.97
CA ASP A 90 1.15 12.64 8.96
C ASP A 90 1.79 13.97 8.50
N GLN A 91 1.82 14.21 7.19
CA GLN A 91 2.48 15.38 6.60
C GLN A 91 1.48 16.25 5.83
N ASP A 92 1.14 17.41 6.40
CA ASP A 92 0.23 18.34 5.74
C ASP A 92 0.80 18.84 4.40
N GLY A 93 -0.05 18.94 3.39
CA GLY A 93 0.34 19.32 2.04
C GLY A 93 1.07 18.26 1.22
N VAL A 94 1.44 17.10 1.77
CA VAL A 94 2.12 16.03 1.01
C VAL A 94 1.10 15.08 0.37
N TYR A 95 1.32 14.73 -0.89
CA TYR A 95 0.48 13.85 -1.68
C TYR A 95 1.28 12.69 -2.26
N PHE A 96 0.62 11.55 -2.41
CA PHE A 96 1.17 10.33 -2.97
C PHE A 96 0.40 9.92 -4.22
N LEU A 97 1.13 9.41 -5.19
CA LEU A 97 0.62 8.64 -6.32
C LEU A 97 1.38 7.32 -6.37
N GLU A 98 0.67 6.24 -6.07
CA GLU A 98 1.17 4.89 -6.24
C GLU A 98 0.73 4.34 -7.60
N ILE A 99 1.65 3.72 -8.32
CA ILE A 99 1.40 3.08 -9.62
C ILE A 99 1.87 1.64 -9.54
N ARG A 100 0.95 0.71 -9.76
CA ARG A 100 1.21 -0.73 -9.66
C ARG A 100 0.57 -1.50 -10.80
N ASN A 101 1.00 -2.73 -11.01
CA ASN A 101 0.30 -3.63 -11.93
C ASN A 101 -1.13 -3.86 -11.42
N LYS A 102 -2.10 -3.75 -12.33
CA LYS A 102 -3.54 -3.88 -12.03
C LYS A 102 -3.92 -5.23 -11.42
N ASN A 103 -3.16 -6.28 -11.73
CA ASN A 103 -3.38 -7.64 -11.25
C ASN A 103 -2.54 -7.98 -9.99
N CYS A 104 -1.99 -6.95 -9.32
CA CYS A 104 -1.21 -7.09 -8.11
C CYS A 104 -1.88 -6.34 -6.96
N SER A 105 -2.54 -7.09 -6.07
CA SER A 105 -3.16 -6.58 -4.85
C SER A 105 -2.97 -7.55 -3.68
N LYS A 106 -3.14 -7.06 -2.44
CA LYS A 106 -3.09 -7.92 -1.24
C LYS A 106 -4.09 -9.08 -1.34
N GLY A 107 -5.30 -8.82 -1.86
CA GLY A 107 -6.31 -9.85 -2.13
C GLY A 107 -5.86 -10.91 -3.14
N ASP A 108 -5.26 -10.50 -4.26
CA ASP A 108 -4.73 -11.44 -5.26
C ASP A 108 -3.61 -12.31 -4.68
N GLY A 109 -2.73 -11.70 -3.88
CA GLY A 109 -1.67 -12.38 -3.15
C GLY A 109 -2.23 -13.42 -2.19
N LEU A 110 -3.24 -13.06 -1.38
CA LEU A 110 -3.92 -13.97 -0.48
C LEU A 110 -4.50 -15.18 -1.21
N LEU A 111 -5.24 -14.96 -2.30
CA LEU A 111 -5.88 -16.05 -3.05
C LEU A 111 -4.84 -17.01 -3.66
N LYS A 112 -3.73 -16.48 -4.18
CA LYS A 112 -2.60 -17.29 -4.66
C LYS A 112 -1.97 -18.11 -3.53
N LEU A 113 -1.74 -17.50 -2.37
CA LEU A 113 -1.15 -18.16 -1.21
C LEU A 113 -2.04 -19.29 -0.68
N LEU A 114 -3.34 -19.06 -0.52
CA LEU A 114 -4.29 -20.07 -0.07
C LEU A 114 -4.37 -21.25 -1.04
N LYS A 115 -4.35 -20.98 -2.36
CA LYS A 115 -4.30 -22.03 -3.38
C LYS A 115 -3.03 -22.89 -3.24
N TYR A 116 -1.88 -22.25 -3.05
CA TYR A 116 -0.60 -22.94 -2.86
C TYR A 116 -0.59 -23.82 -1.60
N LEU A 117 -1.08 -23.28 -0.47
CA LEU A 117 -1.15 -23.98 0.80
C LEU A 117 -2.32 -24.97 0.90
N LYS A 118 -3.18 -25.06 -0.12
CA LYS A 118 -4.43 -25.84 -0.14
C LYS A 118 -5.35 -25.51 1.04
N LEU A 119 -5.44 -24.24 1.41
CA LEU A 119 -6.29 -23.73 2.49
C LEU A 119 -7.59 -23.13 1.93
N ASN A 120 -8.66 -23.21 2.71
CA ASN A 120 -9.97 -22.68 2.34
C ASN A 120 -10.11 -21.23 2.83
N ILE A 121 -10.45 -20.31 1.92
CA ILE A 121 -10.72 -18.89 2.22
C ILE A 121 -11.77 -18.69 3.31
N ASN A 122 -12.77 -19.57 3.41
CA ASN A 122 -13.81 -19.51 4.45
C ASN A 122 -13.27 -19.89 5.85
N LYS A 123 -12.03 -20.38 5.94
CA LYS A 123 -11.29 -20.65 7.19
C LYS A 123 -10.11 -19.68 7.34
N THR A 124 -10.19 -18.52 6.70
CA THR A 124 -9.17 -17.48 6.72
C THR A 124 -9.77 -16.21 7.28
N ALA A 125 -8.99 -15.50 8.09
CA ALA A 125 -9.30 -14.15 8.51
C ALA A 125 -8.27 -13.18 7.91
N VAL A 126 -8.72 -11.97 7.59
CA VAL A 126 -7.88 -10.85 7.16
C VAL A 126 -8.12 -9.69 8.12
N ILE A 127 -7.05 -8.97 8.44
CA ILE A 127 -7.08 -7.78 9.29
C ILE A 127 -6.55 -6.62 8.45
N GLY A 128 -7.17 -5.46 8.54
CA GLY A 128 -6.72 -4.27 7.81
C GLY A 128 -7.31 -2.98 8.33
N ASP A 129 -6.79 -1.88 7.79
CA ASP A 129 -7.03 -0.53 8.30
C ASP A 129 -7.14 0.52 7.19
N TRP A 130 -6.51 0.27 6.03
CA TRP A 130 -6.33 1.29 5.01
C TRP A 130 -6.87 0.90 3.62
N TYR A 131 -6.90 1.85 2.69
CA TYR A 131 -7.48 1.67 1.35
C TYR A 131 -6.82 0.55 0.52
N ASN A 132 -5.55 0.23 0.77
CA ASN A 132 -4.87 -0.89 0.11
C ASN A 132 -5.41 -2.27 0.56
N ASP A 133 -6.12 -2.36 1.69
CA ASP A 133 -6.76 -3.57 2.21
C ASP A 133 -8.13 -3.85 1.61
N ARG A 134 -8.73 -2.90 0.86
CA ARG A 134 -10.02 -3.11 0.15
C ARG A 134 -10.06 -4.43 -0.63
N SER A 135 -8.93 -4.81 -1.23
CA SER A 135 -8.82 -6.05 -1.99
C SER A 135 -8.98 -7.30 -1.11
N LEU A 136 -8.44 -7.29 0.12
CA LEU A 136 -8.63 -8.35 1.11
C LEU A 136 -10.09 -8.38 1.58
N PHE A 137 -10.69 -7.22 1.83
CA PHE A 137 -12.06 -7.09 2.34
C PHE A 137 -13.14 -7.36 1.28
N ARG A 138 -12.77 -7.51 0.00
CA ARG A 138 -13.67 -8.01 -1.05
C ARG A 138 -13.67 -9.54 -1.17
N THR A 139 -12.81 -10.23 -0.44
CA THR A 139 -12.75 -11.70 -0.47
C THR A 139 -13.82 -12.33 0.43
N LYS A 140 -13.87 -13.67 0.45
CA LYS A 140 -14.74 -14.45 1.33
C LYS A 140 -14.12 -14.77 2.70
N ALA A 141 -12.95 -14.20 3.01
CA ALA A 141 -12.36 -14.32 4.33
C ALA A 141 -13.25 -13.64 5.39
N LEU A 142 -13.05 -13.99 6.65
CA LEU A 142 -13.53 -13.20 7.78
C LEU A 142 -12.75 -11.88 7.83
N LYS A 143 -13.45 -10.75 7.82
CA LYS A 143 -12.88 -9.41 7.63
C LYS A 143 -12.87 -8.65 8.95
N ILE A 144 -11.69 -8.27 9.42
CA ILE A 144 -11.51 -7.60 10.70
C ILE A 144 -10.89 -6.22 10.48
N ALA A 145 -11.60 -5.16 10.85
CA ALA A 145 -11.02 -3.81 10.85
C ALA A 145 -10.49 -3.46 12.25
N VAL A 146 -9.33 -2.81 12.33
CA VAL A 146 -8.86 -2.24 13.60
C VAL A 146 -9.56 -0.91 13.92
N ALA A 147 -9.54 -0.47 15.18
CA ALA A 147 -10.36 0.67 15.62
C ALA A 147 -10.07 1.99 14.89
N ASN A 148 -8.82 2.23 14.47
CA ASN A 148 -8.41 3.40 13.71
C ASN A 148 -8.50 3.22 12.18
N ALA A 149 -9.06 2.11 11.69
CA ALA A 149 -9.27 1.89 10.27
C ALA A 149 -10.15 3.01 9.65
N VAL A 150 -9.94 3.28 8.35
CA VAL A 150 -10.80 4.23 7.61
C VAL A 150 -12.23 3.69 7.51
N ASP A 151 -13.19 4.61 7.43
CA ASP A 151 -14.62 4.27 7.41
C ASP A 151 -14.98 3.27 6.30
N ASP A 152 -14.34 3.41 5.14
CA ASP A 152 -14.56 2.49 4.02
C ASP A 152 -14.17 1.04 4.34
N ILE A 153 -13.09 0.83 5.11
CA ILE A 153 -12.67 -0.50 5.57
C ILE A 153 -13.58 -1.01 6.69
N LYS A 154 -13.94 -0.14 7.64
CA LYS A 154 -14.89 -0.45 8.71
C LYS A 154 -16.24 -0.90 8.19
N ASN A 155 -16.76 -0.21 7.16
CA ASN A 155 -18.04 -0.53 6.52
C ASN A 155 -18.04 -1.89 5.80
N MET A 156 -16.86 -2.40 5.43
CA MET A 156 -16.71 -3.71 4.80
C MET A 156 -16.40 -4.83 5.82
N ALA A 157 -16.16 -4.50 7.09
CA ALA A 157 -15.70 -5.45 8.09
C ALA A 157 -16.85 -6.29 8.65
N ASP A 158 -16.57 -7.56 8.98
CA ASP A 158 -17.47 -8.43 9.74
C ASP A 158 -17.34 -8.18 11.25
N PHE A 159 -16.19 -7.65 11.69
CA PHE A 159 -15.92 -7.26 13.07
C PHE A 159 -14.95 -6.08 13.09
N ILE A 160 -15.15 -5.18 14.06
CA ILE A 160 -14.25 -4.05 14.32
C ILE A 160 -13.69 -4.21 15.73
N THR A 161 -12.37 -4.19 15.86
CA THR A 161 -11.71 -4.28 17.17
C THR A 161 -11.96 -3.03 17.98
N LYS A 162 -11.81 -3.11 19.31
CA LYS A 162 -11.91 -1.94 20.18
C LYS A 162 -10.62 -1.13 20.19
N ARG A 163 -9.49 -1.79 19.96
CA ARG A 163 -8.15 -1.19 20.01
C ARG A 163 -7.62 -0.82 18.63
N THR A 164 -6.83 0.23 18.54
CA THR A 164 -6.12 0.65 17.32
C THR A 164 -4.94 -0.30 17.01
N ASN A 165 -4.26 -0.10 15.88
CA ASN A 165 -2.98 -0.76 15.60
C ASN A 165 -1.92 -0.52 16.70
N GLU A 166 -1.83 0.70 17.24
CA GLU A 166 -0.90 1.08 18.32
C GLU A 166 -1.28 0.49 19.69
N GLU A 167 -2.53 0.07 19.85
CA GLU A 167 -3.07 -0.51 21.07
C GLU A 167 -3.21 -2.04 20.96
N ASP A 168 -2.50 -2.70 20.05
CA ASP A 168 -2.56 -4.15 19.82
C ASP A 168 -3.94 -4.67 19.35
N GLY A 169 -4.65 -3.92 18.49
CA GLY A 169 -5.94 -4.35 17.92
C GLY A 169 -5.89 -5.71 17.22
N THR A 170 -4.78 -6.02 16.53
CA THR A 170 -4.55 -7.36 15.97
C THR A 170 -4.52 -8.44 17.06
N ALA A 171 -3.86 -8.19 18.19
CA ALA A 171 -3.78 -9.14 19.28
C ALA A 171 -5.15 -9.35 19.96
N GLU A 172 -5.95 -8.30 20.11
CA GLU A 172 -7.32 -8.38 20.63
C GLU A 172 -8.13 -9.45 19.88
N PHE A 173 -8.11 -9.42 18.55
CA PHE A 173 -8.80 -10.40 17.73
C PHE A 173 -8.22 -11.82 17.88
N LEU A 174 -6.89 -11.96 17.87
CA LEU A 174 -6.24 -13.27 18.04
C LEU A 174 -6.56 -13.90 19.40
N GLU A 175 -6.59 -13.11 20.48
CA GLU A 175 -6.99 -13.57 21.81
C GLU A 175 -8.44 -14.07 21.84
N MET A 176 -9.36 -13.38 21.15
CA MET A 176 -10.76 -13.82 21.04
C MET A 176 -10.86 -15.20 20.40
N ILE A 177 -10.11 -15.43 19.31
CA ILE A 177 -10.06 -16.74 18.63
C ILE A 177 -9.46 -17.81 19.54
N LEU A 178 -8.37 -17.51 20.26
CA LEU A 178 -7.74 -18.45 21.19
C LEU A 178 -8.68 -18.84 22.35
N LYS A 179 -9.47 -17.89 22.86
CA LYS A 179 -10.48 -18.14 23.90
C LYS A 179 -11.61 -19.02 23.36
N ALA A 180 -12.14 -18.71 22.18
CA ALA A 180 -13.21 -19.47 21.53
C ALA A 180 -12.79 -20.91 21.16
N LYS A 181 -11.49 -21.17 20.93
CA LYS A 181 -10.98 -22.53 20.67
C LYS A 181 -10.86 -23.38 21.94
N LYS A 182 -10.78 -22.76 23.12
CA LYS A 182 -10.63 -23.45 24.41
C LYS A 182 -11.96 -23.75 25.09
N SER A 183 -13.02 -23.04 24.70
CA SER A 183 -14.41 -23.28 25.10
C SER A 183 -15.06 -24.37 24.26
#